data_AF-L0IXE0-F1
#
_entry.id   AF-L0IXE0-F1
#
_cell.length_a   1.000
_cell.length_b   1.000
_cell.length_c   1.000
_cell.angle_alpha   90.00
_cell.angle_beta   90.00
_cell.angle_gamma   90.00
#
_symmetry.space_group_name_H-M   'P 1'
#
loop_
_entity.id
_entity.type
_entity.pdbx_description
1 polymer ?
#
loop_
_entity_poly.entity_id
_entity_poly.type
_entity_poly.pdbx_seq_one_letter_code
_entity_poly.pdbx_strand_id
1 'polypeptide(L)'
;MRLHVRGRGLPDGQPVEWWIVEEPAGEEHGRRGILSAEPVKDAETVFDGGWVVPGLVDAHCHVGLGQHGVIELDEAITQAETERDAGALLLRDAGSPTDTRSFDDREDLPRIIRAGRHLARPKRYSRGFALELEDESQLPDAVAEQARWGDGWVKLVGDWIDRETGDLAPLWSGEVLKQAIDAAHVNGARVTAHVFSEDALPGLINAGIDCIEHGTGLTDETIELMVEHGTALVPTLINIENFPGIADAAEKFPAYARHMRDLYDSCYPRISAAHEAGIPIFAGTDAGSMVAHGRIADEVEALKGIGMSPTAALGAASWTAREWLGRPGLEHGASADLVCYADDPRSGVDVLNNPARIILRGRVF
;
A
#
# COMPACT_ATOMS: atom_id res chain seq x y z
N MET A 1 -25.64 -11.22 13.88
CA MET A 1 -25.58 -12.59 13.31
C MET A 1 -24.36 -13.29 13.90
N ARG A 2 -24.42 -14.60 14.18
CA ARG A 2 -23.27 -15.37 14.70
C ARG A 2 -22.76 -16.27 13.60
N LEU A 3 -21.53 -16.07 13.16
CA LEU A 3 -20.93 -16.85 12.08
C LEU A 3 -19.79 -17.72 12.61
N HIS A 4 -19.43 -18.72 11.81
CA HIS A 4 -18.32 -19.60 12.06
C HIS A 4 -17.60 -19.92 10.75
N VAL A 5 -16.27 -19.90 10.78
CA VAL A 5 -15.42 -20.32 9.68
C VAL A 5 -14.37 -21.30 10.20
N ARG A 6 -14.07 -22.34 9.42
CA ARG A 6 -12.97 -23.26 9.73
C ARG A 6 -12.21 -23.69 8.48
N GLY A 7 -10.92 -23.91 8.66
CA GLY A 7 -10.02 -24.29 7.56
C GLY A 7 -8.57 -24.36 8.04
N ARG A 8 -7.63 -24.05 7.15
CA ARG A 8 -6.21 -23.90 7.45
C ARG A 8 -5.81 -22.43 7.49
N GLY A 9 -5.15 -22.02 8.56
CA GLY A 9 -4.55 -20.69 8.67
C GLY A 9 -3.19 -20.60 7.97
N LEU A 10 -2.79 -19.40 7.59
CA LEU A 10 -1.42 -19.09 7.18
C LEU A 10 -0.77 -18.16 8.21
N PRO A 11 0.57 -18.22 8.37
CA PRO A 11 1.56 -18.84 7.48
C PRO A 11 1.84 -20.34 7.69
N ASP A 12 1.43 -20.95 8.80
CA ASP A 12 1.89 -22.29 9.23
C ASP A 12 1.04 -23.47 8.71
N GLY A 13 -0.10 -23.20 8.08
CA GLY A 13 -0.99 -24.23 7.53
C GLY A 13 -1.77 -25.02 8.59
N GLN A 14 -1.76 -24.56 9.85
CA GLN A 14 -2.44 -25.24 10.94
C GLN A 14 -3.96 -25.07 10.87
N PRO A 15 -4.75 -26.03 11.38
CA PRO A 15 -6.19 -25.86 11.49
C PRO A 15 -6.55 -24.63 12.32
N VAL A 16 -7.50 -23.84 11.83
CA VAL A 16 -8.06 -22.68 12.54
C VAL A 16 -9.59 -22.75 12.52
N GLU A 17 -10.19 -22.31 13.61
CA GLU A 17 -11.63 -22.10 13.73
C GLU A 17 -11.87 -20.72 14.34
N TRP A 18 -12.74 -19.94 13.73
CA TRP A 18 -13.11 -18.61 14.21
C TRP A 18 -14.61 -18.48 14.26
N TRP A 19 -15.11 -18.02 15.40
CA TRP A 19 -16.48 -17.55 15.55
C TRP A 19 -16.51 -16.04 15.39
N ILE A 20 -17.55 -15.52 14.77
CA ILE A 20 -17.72 -14.10 14.55
C ILE A 20 -18.99 -13.67 15.28
N VAL A 21 -18.84 -12.69 16.15
CA VAL A 21 -19.92 -12.13 16.96
C VAL A 21 -19.95 -10.62 16.82
N GLU A 22 -21.12 -10.03 16.98
CA GLU A 22 -21.24 -8.58 17.10
C GLU A 22 -20.59 -8.12 18.40
N GLU A 23 -19.68 -7.16 18.30
CA GLU A 23 -19.11 -6.44 19.43
C GLU A 23 -20.25 -5.76 20.21
N PRO A 24 -20.24 -5.84 21.55
CA PRO A 24 -21.17 -5.06 22.36
C PRO A 24 -21.02 -3.58 22.00
N ALA A 25 -22.12 -2.86 21.78
CA ALA A 25 -22.08 -1.47 21.36
C ALA A 25 -21.16 -0.62 22.25
N GLY A 26 -19.99 -0.26 21.74
CA GLY A 26 -19.09 0.73 22.29
C GLY A 26 -19.34 2.10 21.65
N GLU A 27 -18.93 3.18 22.30
CA GLU A 27 -19.30 4.55 21.94
C GLU A 27 -18.62 5.08 20.66
N GLU A 28 -17.65 4.38 20.06
CA GLU A 28 -16.76 5.04 19.10
C GLU A 28 -16.80 4.61 17.62
N HIS A 29 -17.22 3.41 17.19
CA HIS A 29 -17.14 3.06 15.76
C HIS A 29 -18.16 2.02 15.26
N GLY A 30 -19.46 2.33 15.35
CA GLY A 30 -20.52 1.51 14.73
C GLY A 30 -20.62 0.07 15.29
N ARG A 31 -21.44 -0.78 14.67
CA ARG A 31 -21.49 -2.20 15.05
C ARG A 31 -20.39 -2.93 14.28
N ARG A 32 -19.52 -3.65 14.97
CA ARG A 32 -18.43 -4.40 14.33
C ARG A 32 -18.52 -5.88 14.68
N GLY A 33 -18.31 -6.76 13.71
CA GLY A 33 -18.05 -8.17 13.97
C GLY A 33 -16.62 -8.38 14.45
N ILE A 34 -16.45 -9.05 15.58
CA ILE A 34 -15.16 -9.44 16.16
C ILE A 34 -14.96 -10.95 16.09
N LEU A 35 -13.70 -11.36 16.04
CA LEU A 35 -13.28 -12.75 16.08
C LEU A 35 -13.29 -13.29 17.51
N SER A 36 -13.75 -14.52 17.68
CA SER A 36 -13.62 -15.30 18.89
C SER A 36 -12.93 -16.62 18.56
N ALA A 37 -11.84 -16.90 19.26
CA ALA A 37 -11.23 -18.24 19.31
C ALA A 37 -12.03 -19.24 20.18
N GLU A 38 -13.02 -18.76 20.94
CA GLU A 38 -13.88 -19.59 21.77
C GLU A 38 -15.19 -19.93 21.03
N PRO A 39 -15.67 -21.18 21.14
CA PRO A 39 -16.91 -21.60 20.49
C PRO A 39 -18.13 -20.78 20.91
N VAL A 40 -18.88 -20.31 19.91
CA VAL A 40 -20.14 -19.57 20.11
C VAL A 40 -21.32 -20.43 19.72
N LYS A 41 -22.28 -20.60 20.64
CA LYS A 41 -23.51 -21.38 20.39
C LYS A 41 -24.33 -20.74 19.27
N ASP A 42 -24.95 -21.62 18.48
CA ASP A 42 -25.87 -21.27 17.39
C ASP A 42 -25.21 -20.44 16.27
N ALA A 43 -23.88 -20.56 16.10
CA ALA A 43 -23.17 -19.95 14.98
C ALA A 43 -23.36 -20.74 13.69
N GLU A 44 -23.64 -20.03 12.60
CA GLU A 44 -23.76 -20.59 11.25
C GLU A 44 -22.37 -20.76 10.63
N THR A 45 -22.03 -21.99 10.21
CA THR A 45 -20.78 -22.24 9.47
C THR A 45 -20.93 -21.74 8.03
N VAL A 46 -20.25 -20.65 7.69
CA VAL A 46 -20.32 -20.03 6.34
C VAL A 46 -19.13 -20.41 5.45
N PHE A 47 -18.10 -21.04 6.02
CA PHE A 47 -16.95 -21.58 5.30
C PHE A 47 -16.36 -22.79 6.03
N ASP A 48 -16.06 -23.86 5.29
CA ASP A 48 -15.55 -25.13 5.81
C ASP A 48 -14.60 -25.81 4.81
N GLY A 49 -13.37 -26.11 5.25
CA GLY A 49 -12.51 -27.08 4.55
C GLY A 49 -11.49 -26.51 3.54
N GLY A 50 -11.26 -25.20 3.50
CA GLY A 50 -10.20 -24.55 2.70
C GLY A 50 -9.19 -23.76 3.53
N TRP A 51 -8.80 -22.58 3.05
CA TRP A 51 -7.81 -21.69 3.67
C TRP A 51 -8.47 -20.42 4.20
N VAL A 52 -8.02 -19.96 5.37
CA VAL A 52 -8.51 -18.77 6.05
C VAL A 52 -7.33 -17.85 6.35
N VAL A 53 -7.33 -16.65 5.78
CA VAL A 53 -6.25 -15.67 5.96
C VAL A 53 -6.81 -14.34 6.45
N PRO A 54 -6.02 -13.52 7.19
CA PRO A 54 -6.36 -12.11 7.35
C PRO A 54 -6.60 -11.47 5.98
N GLY A 55 -7.60 -10.61 5.89
CA GLY A 55 -7.92 -9.95 4.61
C GLY A 55 -6.68 -9.26 4.03
N LEU A 56 -6.57 -9.26 2.71
CA LEU A 56 -5.37 -8.77 2.05
C LEU A 56 -5.17 -7.27 2.32
N VAL A 57 -3.94 -6.83 2.08
CA VAL A 57 -3.47 -5.46 2.22
C VAL A 57 -2.96 -5.00 0.87
N ASP A 58 -3.45 -3.86 0.42
CA ASP A 58 -2.76 -3.06 -0.59
C ASP A 58 -2.04 -1.91 0.12
N ALA A 59 -0.71 -1.99 0.20
CA ALA A 59 0.10 -0.98 0.86
C ALA A 59 0.31 0.27 0.00
N HIS A 60 -0.10 0.31 -1.26
CA HIS A 60 0.03 1.51 -2.08
C HIS A 60 -1.08 1.51 -3.12
N CYS A 61 -2.15 2.21 -2.80
CA CYS A 61 -3.20 2.55 -3.75
C CYS A 61 -3.63 4.00 -3.53
N HIS A 62 -4.56 4.48 -4.34
CA HIS A 62 -5.08 5.84 -4.30
C HIS A 62 -6.59 5.85 -4.46
N VAL A 63 -7.32 5.57 -3.38
CA VAL A 63 -8.78 5.61 -3.40
C VAL A 63 -9.22 7.07 -3.40
N GLY A 64 -10.08 7.43 -4.35
CA GLY A 64 -10.46 8.83 -4.57
C GLY A 64 -9.50 9.60 -5.48
N LEU A 65 -8.57 8.93 -6.14
CA LEU A 65 -7.80 9.48 -7.24
C LEU A 65 -8.31 8.89 -8.57
N GLY A 66 -8.45 9.73 -9.58
CA GLY A 66 -8.68 9.32 -10.95
C GLY A 66 -7.64 9.90 -11.91
N GLN A 67 -7.80 9.63 -13.20
CA GLN A 67 -6.84 10.01 -14.26
C GLN A 67 -6.47 11.52 -14.27
N HIS A 68 -7.35 12.38 -13.76
CA HIS A 68 -7.18 13.84 -13.76
C HIS A 68 -7.17 14.47 -12.35
N GLY A 69 -6.97 13.67 -11.31
CA GLY A 69 -6.95 14.12 -9.91
C GLY A 69 -8.22 13.72 -9.17
N VAL A 70 -8.83 14.66 -8.45
CA VAL A 70 -10.04 14.46 -7.64
C VAL A 70 -11.18 13.82 -8.44
N ILE A 71 -11.84 12.85 -7.82
CA ILE A 71 -13.09 12.24 -8.28
C ILE A 71 -14.19 12.35 -7.21
N GLU A 72 -15.44 12.14 -7.63
CA GLU A 72 -16.60 12.16 -6.73
C GLU A 72 -16.60 10.95 -5.78
N LEU A 73 -17.24 11.11 -4.62
CA LEU A 73 -17.24 10.06 -3.59
C LEU A 73 -17.91 8.76 -4.05
N ASP A 74 -18.93 8.81 -4.90
CA ASP A 74 -19.58 7.60 -5.44
C ASP A 74 -18.61 6.77 -6.30
N GLU A 75 -17.74 7.44 -7.04
CA GLU A 75 -16.70 6.77 -7.83
C GLU A 75 -15.61 6.19 -6.91
N ALA A 76 -15.17 6.94 -5.90
CA ALA A 76 -14.23 6.47 -4.90
C ALA A 76 -14.78 5.28 -4.06
N ILE A 77 -16.10 5.24 -3.80
CA ILE A 77 -16.77 4.08 -3.20
C ILE A 77 -16.63 2.87 -4.11
N THR A 78 -16.86 3.04 -5.42
CA THR A 78 -16.73 1.94 -6.40
C THR A 78 -15.30 1.39 -6.45
N GLN A 79 -14.29 2.26 -6.33
CA GLN A 79 -12.88 1.85 -6.23
C GLN A 79 -12.64 1.01 -4.97
N ALA A 80 -13.13 1.47 -3.81
CA ALA A 80 -13.00 0.74 -2.55
C ALA A 80 -13.77 -0.59 -2.55
N GLU A 81 -14.93 -0.68 -3.20
CA GLU A 81 -15.67 -1.93 -3.40
C GLU A 81 -14.89 -2.90 -4.29
N THR A 82 -14.26 -2.39 -5.35
CA THR A 82 -13.40 -3.21 -6.23
C THR A 82 -12.24 -3.82 -5.45
N GLU A 83 -11.57 -3.04 -4.58
CA GLU A 83 -10.52 -3.57 -3.70
C GLU A 83 -11.04 -4.62 -2.72
N ARG A 84 -12.19 -4.37 -2.08
CA ARG A 84 -12.84 -5.34 -1.18
C ARG A 84 -13.11 -6.66 -1.89
N ASP A 85 -13.68 -6.59 -3.09
CA ASP A 85 -14.11 -7.76 -3.86
C ASP A 85 -12.90 -8.57 -4.39
N ALA A 86 -11.73 -7.93 -4.52
CA ALA A 86 -10.44 -8.60 -4.73
C ALA A 86 -9.82 -9.18 -3.43
N GLY A 87 -10.47 -8.97 -2.28
CA GLY A 87 -10.01 -9.44 -0.97
C GLY A 87 -9.09 -8.48 -0.23
N ALA A 88 -8.80 -7.29 -0.76
CA ALA A 88 -8.03 -6.25 -0.07
C ALA A 88 -8.95 -5.50 0.92
N LEU A 89 -8.84 -5.86 2.20
CA LEU A 89 -9.70 -5.35 3.27
C LEU A 89 -9.04 -4.25 4.12
N LEU A 90 -7.74 -4.03 3.91
CA LEU A 90 -6.97 -2.93 4.48
C LEU A 90 -6.18 -2.27 3.35
N LEU A 91 -6.32 -0.96 3.20
CA LEU A 91 -5.66 -0.18 2.17
C LEU A 91 -4.77 0.86 2.85
N ARG A 92 -3.53 1.04 2.40
CA ARG A 92 -2.78 2.27 2.67
C ARG A 92 -2.92 3.15 1.43
N ASP A 93 -3.78 4.14 1.54
CA ASP A 93 -3.87 5.19 0.54
C ASP A 93 -2.60 6.03 0.61
N ALA A 94 -1.74 5.87 -0.39
CA ALA A 94 -0.43 6.48 -0.44
C ALA A 94 -0.47 7.87 -1.08
N GLY A 95 -1.58 8.61 -0.92
CA GLY A 95 -1.73 10.00 -1.34
C GLY A 95 -2.97 10.19 -2.21
N SER A 96 -4.00 10.85 -1.70
CA SER A 96 -5.23 11.08 -2.46
C SER A 96 -5.72 12.52 -2.31
N PRO A 97 -6.12 13.19 -3.39
CA PRO A 97 -6.67 14.55 -3.33
C PRO A 97 -8.13 14.56 -2.85
N THR A 98 -8.80 13.40 -2.78
CA THR A 98 -10.16 13.24 -2.27
C THR A 98 -10.14 12.79 -0.81
N ASP A 99 -10.94 13.44 0.01
CA ASP A 99 -11.09 13.10 1.43
C ASP A 99 -12.07 11.94 1.61
N THR A 100 -11.53 10.75 1.86
CA THR A 100 -12.29 9.50 2.00
C THR A 100 -12.64 9.16 3.45
N ARG A 101 -12.46 10.07 4.43
CA ARG A 101 -12.71 9.79 5.86
C ARG A 101 -14.15 9.38 6.17
N SER A 102 -15.12 9.82 5.38
CA SER A 102 -16.51 9.38 5.50
C SER A 102 -16.70 7.87 5.24
N PHE A 103 -15.71 7.18 4.69
CA PHE A 103 -15.76 5.74 4.45
C PHE A 103 -15.50 4.94 5.73
N ASP A 104 -14.95 5.56 6.78
CA ASP A 104 -14.68 4.87 8.05
C ASP A 104 -15.99 4.45 8.75
N ASP A 105 -17.09 5.18 8.49
CA ASP A 105 -18.45 4.86 8.95
C ASP A 105 -19.15 3.77 8.12
N ARG A 106 -18.55 3.34 7.01
CA ARG A 106 -19.14 2.33 6.10
C ARG A 106 -18.65 0.95 6.48
N GLU A 107 -19.55 0.16 7.04
CA GLU A 107 -19.28 -1.23 7.43
C GLU A 107 -19.00 -2.17 6.24
N ASP A 108 -19.26 -1.73 5.02
CA ASP A 108 -19.11 -2.47 3.77
C ASP A 108 -17.89 -2.10 2.92
N LEU A 109 -17.03 -1.16 3.36
CA LEU A 109 -15.82 -0.74 2.64
C LEU A 109 -14.51 -1.06 3.36
N PRO A 110 -13.40 -1.38 2.67
CA PRO A 110 -12.11 -1.63 3.32
C PRO A 110 -11.70 -0.51 4.28
N ARG A 111 -10.89 -0.84 5.29
CA ARG A 111 -10.28 0.21 6.12
C ARG A 111 -9.19 0.90 5.33
N ILE A 112 -9.15 2.23 5.37
CA ILE A 112 -8.15 3.02 4.67
C ILE A 112 -7.24 3.68 5.71
N ILE A 113 -5.93 3.54 5.53
CA ILE A 113 -4.88 4.29 6.23
C ILE A 113 -4.42 5.38 5.26
N ARG A 114 -4.74 6.64 5.55
CA ARG A 114 -4.49 7.77 4.65
C ARG A 114 -3.11 8.39 4.89
N ALA A 115 -2.32 8.55 3.84
CA ALA A 115 -1.03 9.23 3.86
C ALA A 115 -1.11 10.75 3.55
N GLY A 116 -2.31 11.34 3.66
CA GLY A 116 -2.51 12.72 3.24
C GLY A 116 -2.64 12.87 1.73
N ARG A 117 -2.35 14.08 1.25
CA ARG A 117 -2.15 14.38 -0.18
C ARG A 117 -0.67 14.26 -0.52
N HIS A 118 -0.39 13.87 -1.76
CA HIS A 118 0.96 14.01 -2.32
C HIS A 118 1.46 15.46 -2.13
N LEU A 119 2.65 15.62 -1.55
CA LEU A 119 3.35 16.90 -1.51
C LEU A 119 4.39 16.95 -2.64
N ALA A 120 4.28 17.95 -3.51
CA ALA A 120 5.15 18.12 -4.67
C ALA A 120 5.47 19.59 -4.92
N ARG A 121 6.45 19.86 -5.77
CA ARG A 121 6.70 21.21 -6.31
C ARG A 121 5.86 21.46 -7.58
N PRO A 122 5.50 22.72 -7.89
CA PRO A 122 4.78 23.07 -9.10
C PRO A 122 5.38 22.45 -10.36
N LYS A 123 4.54 21.80 -11.17
CA LYS A 123 4.94 21.15 -12.44
C LYS A 123 5.97 20.01 -12.30
N ARG A 124 6.30 19.60 -11.08
CA ARG A 124 7.16 18.45 -10.77
C ARG A 124 6.34 17.25 -10.28
N TYR A 125 5.08 17.15 -10.71
CA TYR A 125 4.24 15.97 -10.57
C TYR A 125 3.03 16.02 -11.53
N SER A 126 2.20 14.97 -11.52
CA SER A 126 0.95 14.90 -12.29
C SER A 126 -0.05 15.99 -11.85
N ARG A 127 -0.60 16.69 -12.85
CA ARG A 127 -1.54 17.80 -12.61
C ARG A 127 -2.79 17.29 -11.88
N GLY A 128 -3.16 17.97 -10.79
CA GLY A 128 -4.36 17.66 -10.01
C GLY A 128 -4.17 16.61 -8.93
N PHE A 129 -2.98 16.01 -8.81
CA PHE A 129 -2.73 14.93 -7.86
C PHE A 129 -2.18 15.47 -6.52
N ALA A 130 -1.26 16.42 -6.59
CA ALA A 130 -0.54 16.92 -5.41
C ALA A 130 -1.11 18.24 -4.86
N LEU A 131 -0.79 18.49 -3.59
CA LEU A 131 -0.68 19.84 -3.06
C LEU A 131 0.68 20.40 -3.49
N GLU A 132 0.67 21.42 -4.34
CA GLU A 132 1.90 22.02 -4.88
C GLU A 132 2.45 23.10 -3.94
N LEU A 133 3.73 22.97 -3.56
CA LEU A 133 4.46 23.90 -2.69
C LEU A 133 5.40 24.77 -3.53
N GLU A 134 5.17 26.08 -3.55
CA GLU A 134 5.90 27.03 -4.40
C GLU A 134 7.39 27.11 -4.03
N ASP A 135 7.71 27.00 -2.74
CA ASP A 135 9.06 27.03 -2.20
C ASP A 135 9.33 25.81 -1.30
N GLU A 136 10.53 25.23 -1.40
CA GLU A 136 10.86 24.03 -0.63
C GLU A 136 10.80 24.25 0.88
N SER A 137 11.07 25.47 1.37
CA SER A 137 11.01 25.82 2.79
C SER A 137 9.63 25.65 3.42
N GLN A 138 8.58 25.51 2.61
CA GLN A 138 7.22 25.24 3.06
C GLN A 138 6.99 23.76 3.40
N LEU A 139 7.87 22.87 2.95
CA LEU A 139 7.69 21.42 3.08
C LEU A 139 7.54 20.96 4.54
N PRO A 140 8.34 21.42 5.52
CA PRO A 140 8.19 20.95 6.90
C PRO A 140 6.83 21.27 7.52
N ASP A 141 6.31 22.48 7.30
CA ASP A 141 5.00 22.88 7.80
C ASP A 141 3.87 22.10 7.10
N ALA A 142 3.97 21.91 5.79
CA ALA A 142 3.01 21.12 5.02
C ALA A 142 3.01 19.66 5.45
N VAL A 143 4.18 19.07 5.69
CA VAL A 143 4.30 17.70 6.22
C VAL A 143 3.70 17.59 7.61
N ALA A 144 3.93 18.56 8.50
CA ALA A 144 3.30 18.56 9.83
C ALA A 144 1.77 18.66 9.74
N GLU A 145 1.23 19.42 8.78
CA GLU A 145 -0.22 19.47 8.52
C GLU A 145 -0.75 18.13 8.03
N GLN A 146 -0.10 17.52 7.02
CA GLN A 146 -0.49 16.21 6.51
C GLN A 146 -0.36 15.11 7.57
N ALA A 147 0.64 15.17 8.45
CA ALA A 147 0.84 14.21 9.54
C ALA A 147 -0.32 14.24 10.56
N ARG A 148 -0.88 15.43 10.83
CA ARG A 148 -2.06 15.58 11.69
C ARG A 148 -3.36 15.21 11.00
N TRP A 149 -3.40 15.30 9.67
CA TRP A 149 -4.59 15.00 8.87
C TRP A 149 -4.69 13.51 8.52
N GLY A 150 -3.56 12.88 8.20
CA GLY A 150 -3.47 11.48 7.81
C GLY A 150 -3.58 10.52 9.00
N ASP A 151 -3.66 9.23 8.68
CA ASP A 151 -3.83 8.15 9.66
C ASP A 151 -2.46 7.59 10.08
N GLY A 152 -1.53 8.48 10.42
CA GLY A 152 -0.15 8.14 10.81
C GLY A 152 0.84 7.98 9.66
N TRP A 153 0.51 8.49 8.47
CA TRP A 153 1.41 8.50 7.30
C TRP A 153 1.38 9.85 6.58
N VAL A 154 2.47 10.18 5.89
CA VAL A 154 2.60 11.31 4.95
C VAL A 154 3.22 10.84 3.65
N LYS A 155 2.71 11.30 2.51
CA LYS A 155 3.26 11.02 1.17
C LYS A 155 4.00 12.21 0.58
N LEU A 156 5.27 12.00 0.25
CA LEU A 156 6.08 12.89 -0.57
C LEU A 156 6.14 12.41 -2.02
N VAL A 157 6.36 13.34 -2.94
CA VAL A 157 6.95 13.06 -4.25
C VAL A 157 8.45 13.30 -4.12
N GLY A 158 9.27 12.27 -4.20
CA GLY A 158 10.72 12.35 -3.98
C GLY A 158 11.47 12.83 -5.21
N ASP A 159 11.08 12.32 -6.38
CA ASP A 159 11.59 12.73 -7.68
C ASP A 159 10.47 12.84 -8.73
N TRP A 160 10.79 13.54 -9.82
CA TRP A 160 9.96 13.63 -11.01
C TRP A 160 10.78 14.29 -12.12
N ILE A 161 10.30 14.20 -13.37
CA ILE A 161 10.94 14.88 -14.49
C ILE A 161 11.11 16.39 -14.22
N ASP A 162 12.34 16.86 -14.32
CA ASP A 162 12.71 18.26 -14.38
C ASP A 162 12.91 18.66 -15.86
N ARG A 163 12.17 19.66 -16.31
CA ARG A 163 12.19 20.08 -17.73
C ARG A 163 13.47 20.84 -18.09
N GLU A 164 14.16 21.43 -17.13
CA GLU A 164 15.42 22.13 -17.35
C GLU A 164 16.57 21.13 -17.51
N THR A 165 16.58 20.09 -16.68
CA THR A 165 17.51 18.95 -16.80
C THR A 165 17.18 18.06 -17.99
N GLY A 166 15.89 17.92 -18.29
CA GLY A 166 15.37 17.03 -19.34
C GLY A 166 15.29 15.55 -18.92
N ASP A 167 15.35 15.28 -17.62
CA ASP A 167 15.32 13.95 -17.01
C ASP A 167 14.72 14.00 -15.59
N LEU A 168 14.57 12.84 -14.93
CA LEU A 168 14.27 12.73 -13.50
C LEU A 168 15.29 13.52 -12.68
N ALA A 169 14.82 14.16 -11.62
CA ALA A 169 15.66 14.80 -10.63
C ALA A 169 14.94 14.83 -9.27
N PRO A 170 15.68 14.90 -8.16
CA PRO A 170 15.11 15.12 -6.84
C PRO A 170 14.21 16.37 -6.81
N LEU A 171 13.14 16.33 -6.01
CA LEU A 171 12.27 17.49 -5.80
C LEU A 171 12.78 18.43 -4.71
N TRP A 172 13.48 17.89 -3.71
CA TRP A 172 13.77 18.55 -2.44
C TRP A 172 15.25 18.46 -2.10
N SER A 173 15.79 19.49 -1.45
CA SER A 173 17.13 19.43 -0.86
C SER A 173 17.18 18.51 0.36
N GLY A 174 18.35 17.96 0.66
CA GLY A 174 18.53 17.07 1.83
C GLY A 174 18.24 17.77 3.17
N GLU A 175 18.58 19.05 3.30
CA GLU A 175 18.30 19.83 4.52
C GLU A 175 16.80 19.93 4.80
N VAL A 176 16.01 20.24 3.78
CA VAL A 176 14.57 20.40 3.95
C VAL A 176 13.85 19.06 4.15
N LEU A 177 14.33 17.98 3.51
CA LEU A 177 13.84 16.64 3.75
C LEU A 177 14.00 16.23 5.21
N LYS A 178 15.18 16.49 5.80
CA LYS A 178 15.43 16.18 7.22
C LYS A 178 14.44 16.92 8.13
N GLN A 179 14.26 18.22 7.92
CA GLN A 179 13.33 19.03 8.72
C GLN A 179 11.89 18.54 8.56
N ALA A 180 11.49 18.15 7.35
CA ALA A 180 10.14 17.70 7.08
C ALA A 180 9.84 16.32 7.67
N ILE A 181 10.75 15.37 7.52
CA ILE A 181 10.59 14.02 8.08
C ILE A 181 10.59 14.07 9.62
N ASP A 182 11.47 14.88 10.23
CA ASP A 182 11.43 15.14 11.67
C ASP A 182 10.06 15.69 12.11
N ALA A 183 9.49 16.61 11.33
CA ALA A 183 8.19 17.19 11.63
C ALA A 183 7.06 16.13 11.57
N ALA A 184 7.08 15.20 10.62
CA ALA A 184 6.15 14.07 10.59
C ALA A 184 6.30 13.18 11.83
N HIS A 185 7.55 12.78 12.15
CA HIS A 185 7.84 11.90 13.28
C HIS A 185 7.43 12.52 14.63
N VAL A 186 7.64 13.83 14.82
CA VAL A 186 7.17 14.58 16.01
C VAL A 186 5.64 14.55 16.16
N ASN A 187 4.91 14.52 15.04
CA ASN A 187 3.45 14.39 15.02
C ASN A 187 2.99 12.91 15.03
N GLY A 188 3.90 11.95 15.17
CA GLY A 188 3.59 10.53 15.27
C GLY A 188 3.26 9.86 13.93
N ALA A 189 3.57 10.50 12.80
CA ALA A 189 3.37 9.94 11.47
C ALA A 189 4.67 9.45 10.86
N ARG A 190 4.60 8.36 10.08
CA ARG A 190 5.68 7.88 9.21
C ARG A 190 5.64 8.61 7.86
N VAL A 191 6.76 8.61 7.12
CA VAL A 191 6.85 9.23 5.80
C VAL A 191 7.16 8.19 4.74
N THR A 192 6.44 8.30 3.62
CA THR A 192 6.75 7.55 2.41
C THR A 192 6.92 8.48 1.20
N ALA A 193 7.71 8.07 0.21
CA ALA A 193 7.97 8.86 -0.99
C ALA A 193 7.87 8.03 -2.28
N HIS A 194 7.23 8.61 -3.30
CA HIS A 194 7.40 8.19 -4.69
C HIS A 194 8.86 8.42 -5.11
N VAL A 195 9.57 7.36 -5.51
CA VAL A 195 10.96 7.46 -5.99
C VAL A 195 11.23 6.54 -7.18
N PHE A 196 11.54 7.12 -8.34
CA PHE A 196 12.03 6.37 -9.50
C PHE A 196 13.55 6.44 -9.66
N SER A 197 14.14 7.62 -9.54
CA SER A 197 15.56 7.86 -9.77
C SER A 197 16.42 7.51 -8.55
N GLU A 198 17.60 7.00 -8.88
CA GLU A 198 18.75 6.82 -8.01
C GLU A 198 19.14 8.10 -7.25
N ASP A 199 19.00 9.27 -7.86
CA ASP A 199 19.51 10.54 -7.32
C ASP A 199 18.72 11.04 -6.10
N ALA A 200 17.45 10.66 -5.98
CA ALA A 200 16.60 11.07 -4.85
C ALA A 200 16.77 10.19 -3.61
N LEU A 201 17.25 8.95 -3.78
CA LEU A 201 17.34 7.97 -2.69
C LEU A 201 18.26 8.43 -1.56
N PRO A 202 19.51 8.89 -1.77
CA PRO A 202 20.40 9.23 -0.68
C PRO A 202 19.84 10.33 0.23
N GLY A 203 19.21 11.36 -0.35
CA GLY A 203 18.63 12.46 0.43
C GLY A 203 17.49 12.00 1.33
N LEU A 204 16.59 11.17 0.81
CA LEU A 204 15.43 10.65 1.54
C LEU A 204 15.84 9.66 2.64
N ILE A 205 16.74 8.72 2.33
CA ILE A 205 17.20 7.70 3.29
C ILE A 205 17.96 8.36 4.45
N ASN A 206 18.92 9.24 4.15
CA ASN A 206 19.67 9.97 5.18
C ASN A 206 18.78 10.90 6.03
N ALA A 207 17.68 11.40 5.46
CA ALA A 207 16.71 12.19 6.18
C ALA A 207 15.81 11.36 7.13
N GLY A 208 15.88 10.03 7.06
CA GLY A 208 15.17 9.11 7.95
C GLY A 208 13.80 8.65 7.42
N ILE A 209 13.63 8.54 6.11
CA ILE A 209 12.36 8.08 5.54
C ILE A 209 12.02 6.64 5.96
N ASP A 210 10.74 6.39 6.24
CA ASP A 210 10.27 5.09 6.71
C ASP A 210 10.05 4.09 5.58
N CYS A 211 9.62 4.57 4.40
CA CYS A 211 9.29 3.72 3.26
C CYS A 211 9.61 4.41 1.92
N ILE A 212 10.22 3.66 1.02
CA ILE A 212 10.38 4.04 -0.39
C ILE A 212 9.30 3.35 -1.20
N GLU A 213 8.66 4.10 -2.09
CA GLU A 213 7.73 3.55 -3.07
C GLU A 213 8.40 3.46 -4.44
N HIS A 214 8.09 2.40 -5.16
CA HIS A 214 8.68 2.03 -6.46
C HIS A 214 10.14 1.60 -6.34
N GLY A 215 11.05 2.52 -6.03
CA GLY A 215 12.46 2.23 -5.78
C GLY A 215 13.23 1.70 -7.00
N THR A 216 12.80 2.03 -8.23
CA THR A 216 13.38 1.47 -9.46
C THR A 216 14.86 1.81 -9.64
N GLY A 217 15.30 2.95 -9.12
CA GLY A 217 16.67 3.45 -9.18
C GLY A 217 17.57 2.95 -8.06
N LEU A 218 17.17 1.92 -7.31
CA LEU A 218 18.02 1.36 -6.26
C LEU A 218 19.38 0.91 -6.83
N THR A 219 20.42 1.24 -6.09
CA THR A 219 21.81 0.86 -6.29
C THR A 219 22.29 0.03 -5.11
N ASP A 220 23.45 -0.61 -5.23
CA ASP A 220 24.01 -1.40 -4.12
C ASP A 220 24.26 -0.50 -2.89
N GLU A 221 24.76 0.72 -3.12
CA GLU A 221 25.00 1.70 -2.05
C GLU A 221 23.71 2.17 -1.38
N THR A 222 22.64 2.40 -2.14
CA THR A 222 21.35 2.84 -1.57
C THR A 222 20.60 1.70 -0.89
N ILE A 223 20.79 0.46 -1.33
CA ILE A 223 20.33 -0.74 -0.61
C ILE A 223 21.05 -0.85 0.74
N GLU A 224 22.38 -0.69 0.78
CA GLU A 224 23.13 -0.67 2.04
C GLU A 224 22.64 0.43 2.99
N LEU A 225 22.37 1.64 2.47
CA LEU A 225 21.80 2.73 3.26
C LEU A 225 20.40 2.39 3.80
N MET A 226 19.52 1.79 3.00
CA MET A 226 18.19 1.37 3.46
C MET A 226 18.27 0.32 4.57
N VAL A 227 19.22 -0.62 4.47
CA VAL A 227 19.47 -1.60 5.55
C VAL A 227 19.95 -0.91 6.82
N GLU A 228 20.90 0.03 6.72
CA GLU A 228 21.40 0.79 7.86
C GLU A 228 20.29 1.59 8.57
N HIS A 229 19.40 2.19 7.79
CA HIS A 229 18.32 3.04 8.30
C HIS A 229 17.02 2.29 8.63
N GLY A 230 16.91 1.01 8.29
CA GLY A 230 15.69 0.22 8.48
C GLY A 230 14.52 0.68 7.59
N THR A 231 14.81 1.24 6.42
CA THR A 231 13.80 1.75 5.48
C THR A 231 13.11 0.60 4.76
N ALA A 232 11.78 0.62 4.71
CA ALA A 232 10.97 -0.36 3.99
C ALA A 232 10.84 -0.01 2.50
N LEU A 233 10.40 -0.99 1.69
CA LEU A 233 10.14 -0.83 0.27
C LEU A 233 8.75 -1.36 -0.10
N VAL A 234 8.02 -0.59 -0.90
CA VAL A 234 6.80 -1.04 -1.60
C VAL A 234 7.03 -0.82 -3.09
N PRO A 235 7.35 -1.88 -3.86
CA PRO A 235 7.94 -1.74 -5.19
C PRO A 235 6.91 -1.46 -6.29
N THR A 236 5.63 -1.77 -6.09
CA THR A 236 4.56 -1.56 -7.09
C THR A 236 4.92 -2.15 -8.45
N LEU A 237 5.41 -3.39 -8.47
CA LEU A 237 6.00 -4.02 -9.65
C LEU A 237 5.04 -4.01 -10.85
N ILE A 238 3.74 -4.18 -10.63
CA ILE A 238 2.75 -4.14 -11.72
C ILE A 238 2.58 -2.73 -12.33
N ASN A 239 2.88 -1.67 -11.59
CA ASN A 239 2.88 -0.30 -12.11
C ASN A 239 4.09 -0.03 -13.01
N ILE A 240 5.23 -0.67 -12.72
CA ILE A 240 6.46 -0.51 -13.49
C ILE A 240 6.29 -0.98 -14.94
N GLU A 241 5.35 -1.90 -15.20
CA GLU A 241 4.96 -2.31 -16.55
C GLU A 241 4.42 -1.17 -17.44
N ASN A 242 4.07 -0.02 -16.86
CA ASN A 242 3.67 1.19 -17.61
C ASN A 242 4.86 2.02 -18.10
N PHE A 243 6.08 1.76 -17.63
CA PHE A 243 7.27 2.57 -17.94
C PHE A 243 7.58 2.67 -19.44
N PRO A 244 7.50 1.58 -20.25
CA PRO A 244 7.67 1.69 -21.70
C PRO A 244 6.68 2.68 -22.35
N GLY A 245 5.41 2.67 -21.91
CA GLY A 245 4.39 3.60 -22.40
C GLY A 245 4.66 5.05 -21.98
N ILE A 246 5.14 5.28 -20.76
CA ILE A 246 5.59 6.60 -20.28
C ILE A 246 6.77 7.10 -21.13
N ALA A 247 7.74 6.22 -21.42
CA ALA A 247 8.90 6.53 -22.22
C ALA A 247 8.54 6.86 -23.68
N ASP A 248 7.59 6.14 -24.27
CA ASP A 248 7.08 6.40 -25.62
C ASP A 248 6.37 7.76 -25.71
N ALA A 249 5.62 8.15 -24.67
CA ALA A 249 4.94 9.44 -24.62
C ALA A 249 5.88 10.65 -24.39
N ALA A 250 7.14 10.41 -24.02
CA ALA A 250 8.11 11.44 -23.66
C ALA A 250 8.99 11.91 -24.83
N GLU A 251 8.43 12.04 -26.04
CA GLU A 251 9.17 12.41 -27.26
C GLU A 251 10.04 13.67 -27.12
N LYS A 252 9.61 14.64 -26.31
CA LYS A 252 10.32 15.91 -26.07
C LYS A 252 11.52 15.78 -25.12
N PHE A 253 11.63 14.66 -24.40
CA PHE A 253 12.66 14.40 -23.39
C PHE A 253 13.31 13.03 -23.67
N PRO A 254 14.13 12.92 -24.73
CA PRO A 254 14.69 11.64 -25.14
C PRO A 254 15.70 11.06 -24.13
N ALA A 255 16.29 11.88 -23.25
CA ALA A 255 17.12 11.40 -22.15
C ALA A 255 16.25 10.67 -21.11
N TYR A 256 15.24 11.35 -20.58
CA TYR A 256 14.19 10.75 -19.75
C TYR A 256 13.60 9.46 -20.34
N ALA A 257 13.24 9.47 -21.63
CA ALA A 257 12.66 8.28 -22.27
C ALA A 257 13.64 7.08 -22.30
N ARG A 258 14.94 7.32 -22.42
CA ARG A 258 15.94 6.23 -22.30
C ARG A 258 16.08 5.79 -20.86
N HIS A 259 16.21 6.74 -19.94
CA HIS A 259 16.36 6.46 -18.52
C HIS A 259 15.18 5.64 -17.96
N MET A 260 13.93 6.00 -18.29
CA MET A 260 12.75 5.19 -17.90
C MET A 260 12.80 3.76 -18.44
N ARG A 261 13.38 3.52 -19.62
CA ARG A 261 13.56 2.15 -20.14
C ARG A 261 14.69 1.42 -19.41
N ASP A 262 15.77 2.10 -19.09
CA ASP A 262 16.88 1.53 -18.31
C ASP A 262 16.42 1.15 -16.88
N LEU A 263 15.58 1.98 -16.25
CA LEU A 263 14.94 1.70 -14.97
C LEU A 263 13.98 0.50 -15.06
N TYR A 264 13.19 0.41 -16.13
CA TYR A 264 12.33 -0.76 -16.39
C TYR A 264 13.14 -2.06 -16.52
N ASP A 265 14.16 -2.05 -17.37
CA ASP A 265 14.99 -3.22 -17.67
C ASP A 265 15.77 -3.72 -16.43
N SER A 266 16.12 -2.82 -15.51
CA SER A 266 16.89 -3.14 -14.31
C SER A 266 16.06 -3.33 -13.04
N CYS A 267 14.76 -3.00 -13.05
CA CYS A 267 13.90 -3.00 -11.87
C CYS A 267 13.90 -4.35 -11.12
N TYR A 268 13.47 -5.45 -11.77
CA TYR A 268 13.36 -6.75 -11.10
C TYR A 268 14.67 -7.22 -10.44
N PRO A 269 15.84 -7.18 -11.12
CA PRO A 269 17.12 -7.47 -10.47
C PRO A 269 17.43 -6.56 -9.27
N ARG A 270 17.13 -5.26 -9.33
CA ARG A 270 17.38 -4.33 -8.22
C ARG A 270 16.50 -4.60 -7.01
N ILE A 271 15.21 -4.83 -7.22
CA ILE A 271 14.29 -5.17 -6.14
C ILE A 271 14.59 -6.56 -5.57
N SER A 272 15.04 -7.51 -6.40
CA SER A 272 15.55 -8.81 -5.93
C SER A 272 16.78 -8.65 -5.04
N ALA A 273 17.73 -7.78 -5.40
CA ALA A 273 18.89 -7.50 -4.56
C ALA A 273 18.49 -6.85 -3.22
N ALA A 274 17.52 -5.93 -3.22
CA ALA A 274 16.95 -5.36 -2.00
C ALA A 274 16.32 -6.44 -1.10
N HIS A 275 15.57 -7.37 -1.69
CA HIS A 275 14.99 -8.50 -0.96
C HIS A 275 16.07 -9.38 -0.32
N GLU A 276 17.10 -9.75 -1.09
CA GLU A 276 18.22 -10.58 -0.62
C GLU A 276 19.03 -9.90 0.50
N ALA A 277 19.15 -8.57 0.45
CA ALA A 277 19.79 -7.78 1.50
C ALA A 277 18.97 -7.71 2.81
N GLY A 278 17.71 -8.17 2.79
CA GLY A 278 16.83 -8.20 3.96
C GLY A 278 16.01 -6.93 4.18
N ILE A 279 15.87 -6.07 3.15
CA ILE A 279 14.96 -4.93 3.21
C ILE A 279 13.51 -5.44 3.37
N PRO A 280 12.71 -4.90 4.31
CA PRO A 280 11.29 -5.24 4.41
C PRO A 280 10.54 -4.80 3.15
N ILE A 281 9.90 -5.76 2.47
CA ILE A 281 9.12 -5.51 1.24
C ILE A 281 7.65 -5.85 1.48
N PHE A 282 6.75 -4.92 1.10
CA PHE A 282 5.30 -5.09 1.18
C PHE A 282 4.63 -4.91 -0.19
N ALA A 283 3.51 -5.59 -0.41
CA ALA A 283 2.75 -5.49 -1.65
C ALA A 283 1.94 -4.19 -1.70
N GLY A 284 2.05 -3.46 -2.80
CA GLY A 284 1.18 -2.32 -3.12
C GLY A 284 1.08 -2.15 -4.63
N THR A 285 -0.08 -1.76 -5.15
CA THR A 285 -0.35 -1.86 -6.60
C THR A 285 -0.11 -0.58 -7.41
N ASP A 286 -0.07 0.57 -6.74
CA ASP A 286 -0.25 1.92 -7.32
C ASP A 286 -1.61 2.08 -8.06
N ALA A 287 -2.65 1.35 -7.63
CA ALA A 287 -3.98 1.47 -8.21
C ALA A 287 -4.61 2.85 -7.98
N GLY A 288 -5.31 3.36 -8.98
CA GLY A 288 -6.00 4.68 -8.96
C GLY A 288 -5.47 5.68 -9.99
N SER A 289 -4.37 5.35 -10.67
CA SER A 289 -3.84 6.13 -11.79
C SER A 289 -3.79 5.32 -13.09
N MET A 290 -2.64 4.77 -13.46
CA MET A 290 -2.47 3.90 -14.63
C MET A 290 -2.84 2.44 -14.34
N VAL A 291 -2.80 2.04 -13.07
CA VAL A 291 -3.20 0.71 -12.61
C VAL A 291 -4.65 0.76 -12.15
N ALA A 292 -5.45 -0.21 -12.61
CA ALA A 292 -6.83 -0.39 -12.17
C ALA A 292 -6.87 -0.94 -10.73
N HIS A 293 -7.90 -0.58 -9.98
CA HIS A 293 -8.17 -1.16 -8.66
C HIS A 293 -8.45 -2.67 -8.71
N GLY A 294 -8.22 -3.35 -7.59
CA GLY A 294 -8.48 -4.79 -7.43
C GLY A 294 -7.42 -5.71 -8.04
N ARG A 295 -6.19 -5.21 -8.19
CA ARG A 295 -5.07 -5.94 -8.84
C ARG A 295 -4.06 -6.50 -7.83
N ILE A 296 -4.39 -6.55 -6.53
CA ILE A 296 -3.44 -6.95 -5.47
C ILE A 296 -2.88 -8.37 -5.67
N ALA A 297 -3.65 -9.29 -6.26
CA ALA A 297 -3.19 -10.64 -6.57
C ALA A 297 -2.02 -10.65 -7.57
N ASP A 298 -2.00 -9.71 -8.51
CA ASP A 298 -0.93 -9.61 -9.51
C ASP A 298 0.35 -9.08 -8.89
N GLU A 299 0.25 -8.14 -7.95
CA GLU A 299 1.42 -7.67 -7.20
C GLU A 299 1.99 -8.80 -6.34
N VAL A 300 1.15 -9.61 -5.69
CA VAL A 300 1.60 -10.80 -4.95
C VAL A 300 2.34 -11.79 -5.87
N GLU A 301 1.88 -11.96 -7.11
CA GLU A 301 2.58 -12.81 -8.07
C GLU A 301 3.90 -12.18 -8.53
N ALA A 302 3.92 -10.86 -8.80
CA ALA A 302 5.11 -10.13 -9.19
C ALA A 302 6.20 -10.17 -8.10
N LEU A 303 5.82 -10.12 -6.81
CA LEU A 303 6.73 -10.28 -5.68
C LEU A 303 7.43 -11.65 -5.66
N LYS A 304 6.85 -12.71 -6.23
CA LYS A 304 7.56 -14.00 -6.39
C LYS A 304 8.67 -13.88 -7.45
N GLY A 305 8.49 -13.03 -8.45
CA GLY A 305 9.45 -12.75 -9.51
C GLY A 305 10.75 -12.10 -9.02
N ILE A 306 10.73 -11.44 -7.86
CA ILE A 306 11.93 -10.89 -7.19
C ILE A 306 12.54 -11.86 -6.16
N GLY A 307 12.15 -13.13 -6.18
CA GLY A 307 12.73 -14.18 -5.32
C GLY A 307 12.00 -14.44 -4.00
N MET A 308 10.90 -13.73 -3.69
CA MET A 308 10.12 -14.03 -2.49
C MET A 308 9.43 -15.40 -2.61
N SER A 309 9.48 -16.20 -1.55
CA SER A 309 8.69 -17.44 -1.50
C SER A 309 7.19 -17.14 -1.59
N PRO A 310 6.34 -18.04 -2.11
CA PRO A 310 4.90 -17.82 -2.19
C PRO A 310 4.24 -17.44 -0.85
N THR A 311 4.70 -18.02 0.26
CA THR A 311 4.23 -17.65 1.61
C THR A 311 4.65 -16.23 1.98
N ALA A 312 5.90 -15.84 1.69
CA ALA A 312 6.39 -14.49 2.00
C ALA A 312 5.69 -13.42 1.15
N ALA A 313 5.51 -13.67 -0.15
CA ALA A 313 4.82 -12.76 -1.05
C ALA A 313 3.35 -12.54 -0.62
N LEU A 314 2.64 -13.61 -0.27
CA LEU A 314 1.28 -13.48 0.26
C LEU A 314 1.24 -12.78 1.63
N GLY A 315 2.21 -13.06 2.51
CA GLY A 315 2.33 -12.40 3.80
C GLY A 315 2.59 -10.90 3.69
N ALA A 316 3.38 -10.49 2.70
CA ALA A 316 3.63 -9.10 2.32
C ALA A 316 2.39 -8.37 1.81
N ALA A 317 1.30 -9.09 1.49
CA ALA A 317 -0.02 -8.55 1.18
C ALA A 317 -1.07 -8.99 2.22
N SER A 318 -0.69 -9.50 3.40
CA SER A 318 -1.64 -9.99 4.41
C SER A 318 -1.05 -9.82 5.82
N TRP A 319 -0.66 -10.88 6.52
CA TRP A 319 -0.30 -10.83 7.94
C TRP A 319 0.92 -9.95 8.23
N THR A 320 1.99 -10.02 7.43
CA THR A 320 3.20 -9.22 7.64
C THR A 320 2.93 -7.73 7.35
N ALA A 321 2.16 -7.43 6.31
CA ALA A 321 1.77 -6.05 5.99
C ALA A 321 0.85 -5.45 7.06
N ARG A 322 -0.10 -6.23 7.59
CA ARG A 322 -0.96 -5.81 8.70
C ARG A 322 -0.12 -5.47 9.93
N GLU A 323 0.81 -6.34 10.32
CA GLU A 323 1.73 -6.09 11.43
C GLU A 323 2.52 -4.80 11.24
N TRP A 324 3.12 -4.61 10.05
CA TRP A 324 3.88 -3.40 9.73
C TRP A 324 3.05 -2.11 9.80
N LEU A 325 1.78 -2.18 9.39
CA LEU A 325 0.82 -1.08 9.47
C LEU A 325 0.12 -0.96 10.84
N GLY A 326 0.55 -1.74 11.84
CA GLY A 326 -0.01 -1.69 13.20
C GLY A 326 -1.47 -2.14 13.27
N ARG A 327 -1.87 -3.09 12.43
CA ARG A 327 -3.20 -3.70 12.41
C ARG A 327 -3.11 -5.19 12.77
N PRO A 328 -4.08 -5.72 13.54
CA PRO A 328 -4.05 -7.13 13.93
C PRO A 328 -4.31 -8.04 12.73
N GLY A 329 -3.83 -9.27 12.84
CA GLY A 329 -4.19 -10.37 11.96
C GLY A 329 -5.51 -11.01 12.40
N LEU A 330 -5.55 -12.35 12.42
CA LEU A 330 -6.66 -13.11 12.98
C LEU A 330 -6.36 -13.44 14.44
N GLU A 331 -6.95 -12.66 15.35
CA GLU A 331 -6.73 -12.75 16.79
C GLU A 331 -8.06 -12.63 17.54
N HIS A 332 -8.18 -13.28 18.70
CA HIS A 332 -9.38 -13.15 19.54
C HIS A 332 -9.61 -11.69 19.93
N GLY A 333 -10.82 -11.17 19.69
CA GLY A 333 -11.22 -9.79 19.94
C GLY A 333 -10.89 -8.82 18.78
N ALA A 334 -10.12 -9.23 17.77
CA ALA A 334 -9.84 -8.41 16.61
C ALA A 334 -11.06 -8.32 15.65
N SER A 335 -11.02 -7.41 14.68
CA SER A 335 -11.99 -7.40 13.58
C SER A 335 -12.11 -8.76 12.93
N ALA A 336 -13.32 -9.15 12.56
CA ALA A 336 -13.50 -10.18 11.55
C ALA A 336 -13.27 -9.61 10.13
N ASP A 337 -12.01 -9.35 9.79
CA ASP A 337 -11.53 -8.95 8.45
C ASP A 337 -10.68 -10.10 7.87
N LEU A 338 -11.32 -11.04 7.18
CA LEU A 338 -10.69 -12.27 6.70
C LEU A 338 -11.21 -12.67 5.31
N VAL A 339 -10.37 -13.38 4.58
CA VAL A 339 -10.71 -13.93 3.26
C VAL A 339 -10.50 -15.43 3.30
N CYS A 340 -11.45 -16.16 2.71
CA CYS A 340 -11.43 -17.60 2.63
C CYS A 340 -11.24 -18.06 1.19
N TYR A 341 -10.37 -19.05 0.98
CA TYR A 341 -10.09 -19.62 -0.33
C TYR A 341 -10.34 -21.13 -0.33
N ALA A 342 -10.99 -21.64 -1.38
CA ALA A 342 -11.20 -23.09 -1.51
C ALA A 342 -9.88 -23.84 -1.69
N ASP A 343 -8.98 -23.27 -2.51
CA ASP A 343 -7.64 -23.78 -2.79
C ASP A 343 -6.57 -22.95 -2.08
N ASP A 344 -5.31 -23.42 -2.07
CA ASP A 344 -4.21 -22.74 -1.40
C ASP A 344 -3.90 -21.39 -2.06
N PRO A 345 -4.11 -20.24 -1.38
CA PRO A 345 -3.92 -18.92 -1.99
C PRO A 345 -2.47 -18.63 -2.38
N ARG A 346 -1.50 -19.46 -1.95
CA ARG A 346 -0.10 -19.36 -2.39
C ARG A 346 0.13 -19.91 -3.81
N SER A 347 -0.83 -20.66 -4.37
CA SER A 347 -0.65 -21.34 -5.66
C SER A 347 -0.69 -20.41 -6.86
N GLY A 348 -1.13 -19.15 -6.70
CA GLY A 348 -1.05 -18.14 -7.76
C GLY A 348 -2.27 -17.23 -7.84
N VAL A 349 -2.18 -16.31 -8.78
CA VAL A 349 -3.17 -15.27 -9.05
C VAL A 349 -4.59 -15.80 -9.26
N ASP A 350 -4.74 -16.94 -9.96
CA ASP A 350 -6.06 -17.52 -10.25
C ASP A 350 -6.85 -17.84 -8.97
N VAL A 351 -6.18 -18.25 -7.90
CA VAL A 351 -6.84 -18.50 -6.60
C VAL A 351 -7.09 -17.18 -5.86
N LEU A 352 -6.10 -16.29 -5.83
CA LEU A 352 -6.21 -15.01 -5.11
C LEU A 352 -7.33 -14.10 -5.64
N ASN A 353 -7.56 -14.11 -6.95
CA ASN A 353 -8.65 -13.37 -7.61
C ASN A 353 -10.04 -14.01 -7.42
N ASN A 354 -10.11 -15.22 -6.85
CA ASN A 354 -11.36 -15.96 -6.69
C ASN A 354 -11.56 -16.38 -5.22
N PRO A 355 -11.72 -15.41 -4.30
CA PRO A 355 -12.04 -15.73 -2.92
C PRO A 355 -13.38 -16.49 -2.85
N ALA A 356 -13.40 -17.56 -2.06
CA ALA A 356 -14.62 -18.33 -1.82
C ALA A 356 -15.58 -17.56 -0.91
N ARG A 357 -15.05 -16.80 0.05
CA ARG A 357 -15.82 -15.89 0.91
C ARG A 357 -14.95 -14.70 1.30
N ILE A 358 -15.56 -13.53 1.38
CA ILE A 358 -14.95 -12.34 1.96
C ILE A 358 -15.76 -11.96 3.19
N ILE A 359 -15.09 -11.75 4.32
CA ILE A 359 -15.75 -11.27 5.54
C ILE A 359 -15.06 -9.99 6.00
N LEU A 360 -15.81 -8.90 6.00
CA LEU A 360 -15.33 -7.56 6.37
C LEU A 360 -16.13 -7.06 7.57
N ARG A 361 -15.45 -6.80 8.69
CA ARG A 361 -16.07 -6.48 9.99
C ARG A 361 -17.23 -7.42 10.34
N GLY A 362 -17.10 -8.69 9.99
CA GLY A 362 -18.09 -9.75 10.24
C GLY A 362 -19.29 -9.79 9.29
N ARG A 363 -19.33 -8.95 8.25
CA ARG A 363 -20.33 -9.03 7.17
C ARG A 363 -19.76 -9.88 6.04
N VAL A 364 -20.57 -10.79 5.51
CA VAL A 364 -20.20 -11.71 4.43
C VAL A 364 -20.50 -11.07 3.07
N PHE A 365 -19.53 -11.17 2.16
CA PHE A 365 -19.60 -10.76 0.76
C PHE A 365 -19.32 -11.95 -0.16
#